data_AF-A0AAV9RH30-F1
#
_entry.id   AF-A0AAV9RH30-F1
#
_cell.length_a   1.000
_cell.length_b   1.000
_cell.length_c   1.000
_cell.angle_alpha   90.00
_cell.angle_beta   90.00
_cell.angle_gamma   90.00
#
_symmetry.space_group_name_H-M   'P 1'
#
loop_
_entity.id
_entity.type
_entity.pdbx_description
1 polymer ?
#
loop_
_entity_poly.entity_id
_entity_poly.type
_entity_poly.pdbx_seq_one_letter_code
_entity_poly.pdbx_strand_id
1 'polypeptide(L)'
;MVTYKPKYIEQHYGQSASKANFVMGMINIPAVALGMFSGGMVMKKYKLGVMGAAKFAFGTSLLGFFLSFLFLAMGCENSKVAGITVSYTGEEDLSYQEQSLFSDCNSGCLCSTKEWDPVCGENGITYVSPCLAGCTSSTGSGRNMVGHIPLTSQYFHNCCITYN
;
A
#
# COMPACT_ATOMS: atom_id res chain seq x y z
N MET A 1 -11.44 10.38 7.36
CA MET A 1 -10.46 9.42 6.79
C MET A 1 -10.62 9.31 5.27
N VAL A 2 -10.41 10.39 4.52
CA VAL A 2 -10.43 10.38 3.04
C VAL A 2 -9.20 11.11 2.50
N THR A 3 -8.83 12.22 3.12
CA THR A 3 -7.69 13.07 2.73
C THR A 3 -6.32 12.40 2.82
N TYR A 4 -6.10 11.50 3.79
CA TYR A 4 -4.80 10.84 3.97
C TYR A 4 -4.68 9.50 3.23
N LYS A 5 -5.78 8.95 2.71
CA LYS A 5 -5.75 7.68 1.98
C LYS A 5 -4.88 7.74 0.71
N PRO A 6 -4.94 8.80 -0.12
CA PRO A 6 -4.04 8.92 -1.26
C PRO A 6 -2.57 8.97 -0.83
N LYS A 7 -2.26 9.65 0.28
CA LYS A 7 -0.89 9.73 0.81
C LYS A 7 -0.39 8.40 1.35
N TYR A 8 -1.26 7.65 2.01
CA TYR A 8 -0.98 6.27 2.40
C TYR A 8 -0.68 5.40 1.17
N ILE A 9 -1.47 5.51 0.10
CA ILE A 9 -1.25 4.74 -1.14
C ILE A 9 0.06 5.15 -1.82
N GLU A 10 0.36 6.45 -1.85
CA GLU A 10 1.61 7.00 -2.36
C GLU A 10 2.83 6.41 -1.63
N GLN A 11 2.77 6.33 -0.29
CA GLN A 11 3.88 5.84 0.54
C GLN A 11 3.98 4.31 0.58
N HIS A 12 2.85 3.60 0.70
CA HIS A 12 2.86 2.13 0.82
C HIS A 12 2.98 1.39 -0.51
N TYR A 13 2.46 1.95 -1.61
CA TYR A 13 2.43 1.28 -2.92
C TYR A 13 3.35 1.96 -3.96
N GLY A 14 4.16 2.93 -3.54
CA GLY A 14 5.11 3.65 -4.41
C GLY A 14 4.46 4.34 -5.61
N GLN A 15 3.15 4.58 -5.58
CA GLN A 15 2.44 5.23 -6.68
C GLN A 15 2.69 6.74 -6.63
N SER A 16 2.73 7.40 -7.79
CA SER A 16 2.82 8.85 -7.83
C SER A 16 1.58 9.49 -7.18
N ALA A 17 1.79 10.64 -6.52
CA ALA A 17 0.72 11.40 -5.88
C ALA A 17 -0.44 11.70 -6.85
N SER A 18 -0.12 11.99 -8.13
CA SER A 18 -1.13 12.25 -9.16
C SER A 18 -1.99 11.02 -9.47
N LYS A 19 -1.39 9.84 -9.60
CA LYS A 19 -2.13 8.60 -9.92
C LYS A 19 -2.99 8.14 -8.74
N ALA A 20 -2.46 8.22 -7.51
CA ALA A 20 -3.23 7.88 -6.31
C ALA A 20 -4.43 8.82 -6.11
N ASN A 21 -4.23 10.14 -6.27
CA ASN A 21 -5.30 11.12 -6.19
C ASN A 21 -6.36 10.95 -7.29
N PHE A 22 -5.93 10.65 -8.52
CA PHE A 22 -6.83 10.47 -9.65
C PHE A 22 -7.72 9.22 -9.48
N VAL A 23 -7.14 8.09 -9.08
CA VAL A 23 -7.90 6.83 -8.85
C VAL A 23 -8.90 7.03 -7.70
N MET A 24 -8.48 7.64 -6.59
CA MET A 24 -9.38 7.94 -5.48
C MET A 24 -10.51 8.89 -5.89
N GLY A 25 -10.21 9.92 -6.69
CA GLY A 25 -11.22 10.83 -7.22
C GLY A 25 -12.22 10.13 -8.13
N MET A 26 -11.73 9.33 -9.07
CA MET A 26 -12.56 8.62 -10.05
C MET A 26 -13.50 7.60 -9.40
N ILE A 27 -13.10 6.95 -8.29
CA ILE A 27 -13.94 5.97 -7.61
C ILE A 27 -14.94 6.65 -6.67
N ASN A 28 -14.49 7.63 -5.87
CA ASN A 28 -15.35 8.22 -4.83
C ASN A 28 -16.39 9.18 -5.41
N ILE A 29 -16.04 9.98 -6.43
CA ILE A 29 -16.96 11.01 -6.95
C ILE A 29 -18.24 10.38 -7.53
N PRO A 30 -18.18 9.37 -8.43
CA PRO A 30 -19.37 8.72 -8.95
C PRO A 30 -20.16 7.99 -7.86
N ALA A 31 -19.50 7.33 -6.92
CA ALA A 31 -20.16 6.64 -5.82
C ALA A 31 -20.98 7.60 -4.95
N VAL A 32 -20.40 8.74 -4.57
CA VAL A 32 -21.10 9.78 -3.78
C VAL A 32 -22.25 10.37 -4.58
N ALA A 33 -22.04 10.69 -5.86
CA ALA A 33 -23.10 11.23 -6.71
C ALA A 33 -24.29 10.26 -6.80
N LEU A 34 -24.04 8.99 -7.11
CA LEU A 34 -25.08 7.97 -7.19
C LEU A 34 -25.82 7.77 -5.85
N GLY A 35 -25.11 7.81 -4.73
CA GLY A 35 -25.72 7.73 -3.39
C GLY A 35 -26.64 8.90 -3.09
N MET A 36 -26.21 10.12 -3.41
CA MET A 36 -27.02 11.33 -3.21
C MET A 36 -28.25 11.35 -4.12
N PHE A 37 -28.09 11.03 -5.41
CA PHE A 37 -29.19 11.01 -6.36
C PHE A 37 -30.22 9.93 -6.03
N SER A 38 -29.77 8.70 -5.73
CA SER A 38 -30.67 7.60 -5.37
C SER A 38 -31.39 7.87 -4.05
N GLY A 39 -30.69 8.33 -3.02
CA GLY A 39 -31.29 8.71 -1.74
C GLY A 39 -32.33 9.81 -1.89
N GLY A 40 -32.03 10.86 -2.67
CA GLY A 40 -32.97 11.94 -2.97
C GLY A 40 -34.19 11.46 -3.78
N MET A 41 -33.97 10.58 -4.77
CA MET A 41 -35.06 10.00 -5.55
C MET A 41 -36.00 9.15 -4.68
N VAL A 42 -35.45 8.32 -3.79
CA VAL A 42 -36.22 7.51 -2.84
C VAL A 42 -37.06 8.39 -1.92
N MET A 43 -36.46 9.42 -1.33
CA MET A 43 -37.17 10.38 -0.47
C MET A 43 -38.31 11.08 -1.23
N LYS A 44 -38.09 11.47 -2.49
CA LYS A 44 -39.09 12.13 -3.33
C LYS A 44 -40.22 11.19 -3.80
N LYS A 45 -39.88 9.95 -4.18
CA LYS A 45 -40.85 8.95 -4.68
C LYS A 45 -41.79 8.45 -3.57
N TYR A 46 -41.24 8.12 -2.41
CA TYR A 46 -41.99 7.52 -1.31
C TYR A 46 -42.54 8.54 -0.32
N LYS A 47 -42.24 9.85 -0.49
CA LYS A 47 -42.66 10.94 0.41
C LYS A 47 -42.47 10.57 1.88
N LEU A 48 -41.27 10.08 2.20
CA LEU A 48 -40.96 9.54 3.53
C LEU A 48 -41.03 10.66 4.57
N GLY A 49 -41.87 10.48 5.61
CA GLY A 49 -41.88 11.34 6.79
C GLY A 49 -40.64 11.13 7.67
N VAL A 50 -40.50 11.91 8.73
CA VAL A 50 -39.32 11.89 9.63
C VAL A 50 -38.99 10.49 10.15
N MET A 51 -40.00 9.72 10.57
CA MET A 51 -39.83 8.36 11.07
C MET A 51 -39.41 7.36 9.96
N GLY A 52 -39.91 7.57 8.73
CA GLY A 52 -39.54 6.75 7.56
C GLY A 52 -38.12 7.03 7.08
N ALA A 53 -37.71 8.30 7.09
CA ALA A 53 -36.34 8.72 6.79
C ALA A 53 -35.34 8.17 7.83
N ALA A 54 -35.70 8.18 9.12
CA ALA A 54 -34.88 7.60 10.18
C ALA A 54 -34.68 6.08 10.00
N LYS A 55 -35.74 5.34 9.67
CA LYS A 55 -35.66 3.90 9.37
C LYS A 55 -34.80 3.62 8.13
N PHE A 56 -34.95 4.42 7.08
CA PHE A 56 -34.13 4.31 5.88
C PHE A 56 -32.64 4.56 6.18
N ALA A 57 -32.34 5.62 6.92
CA ALA A 57 -30.97 5.93 7.34
C ALA A 57 -30.36 4.78 8.14
N PHE A 58 -31.09 4.25 9.12
CA PHE A 58 -30.63 3.09 9.90
C PHE A 58 -30.39 1.86 9.02
N GLY A 59 -31.28 1.59 8.07
CA GLY A 59 -31.11 0.51 7.09
C GLY A 59 -29.85 0.68 6.23
N THR A 60 -29.59 1.90 5.74
CA THR A 60 -28.36 2.18 4.97
C THR A 60 -27.10 2.04 5.81
N SER A 61 -27.14 2.38 7.10
CA SER A 61 -26.02 2.18 8.02
C SER A 61 -25.73 0.71 8.27
N LEU A 62 -26.77 -0.12 8.48
CA LEU A 62 -26.62 -1.57 8.61
C LEU A 62 -26.02 -2.18 7.34
N LEU A 63 -26.54 -1.82 6.16
CA LEU A 63 -26.01 -2.29 4.89
C LEU A 63 -24.53 -1.90 4.71
N GLY A 64 -24.16 -0.67 5.08
CA GLY A 64 -22.77 -0.21 5.08
C GLY A 64 -21.86 -1.02 6.00
N PHE A 65 -22.36 -1.40 7.19
CA PHE A 65 -21.62 -2.27 8.11
C PHE A 65 -21.41 -3.68 7.52
N PHE A 66 -22.45 -4.28 6.95
CA PHE A 66 -22.33 -5.58 6.29
C PHE A 66 -21.36 -5.55 5.10
N LEU A 67 -21.44 -4.54 4.24
CA LEU A 67 -20.50 -4.36 3.13
C LEU A 67 -19.06 -4.21 3.63
N SER A 68 -18.85 -3.46 4.72
CA SER A 68 -17.53 -3.30 5.33
C SER A 68 -16.98 -4.63 5.85
N PHE A 69 -17.84 -5.47 6.45
CA PHE A 69 -17.46 -6.81 6.90
C PHE A 69 -17.11 -7.73 5.72
N LEU A 70 -17.85 -7.64 4.61
CA LEU A 70 -17.52 -8.39 3.38
C LEU A 70 -16.17 -7.96 2.79
N PHE A 71 -15.84 -6.66 2.83
CA PHE A 71 -14.52 -6.19 2.41
C PHE A 71 -13.39 -6.73 3.28
N LEU A 72 -13.61 -6.96 4.58
CA LEU A 72 -12.61 -7.61 5.43
C LEU A 72 -12.38 -9.07 5.04
N ALA A 73 -13.38 -9.75 4.48
CA ALA A 73 -13.25 -11.13 4.01
C ALA A 73 -12.48 -11.22 2.67
N MET A 74 -12.51 -10.16 1.85
CA MET A 74 -11.67 -10.05 0.66
C MET A 74 -10.27 -9.55 1.04
N GLY A 75 -9.44 -10.44 1.58
CA GLY A 75 -8.03 -10.17 1.81
C GLY A 75 -7.25 -10.04 0.49
N CYS A 76 -6.29 -9.12 0.44
CA CYS A 76 -5.26 -9.09 -0.61
C CYS A 76 -4.03 -9.85 -0.12
N GLU A 77 -3.27 -10.46 -1.03
CA GLU A 77 -1.98 -11.06 -0.68
C GLU A 77 -1.04 -9.95 -0.17
N ASN A 78 -0.37 -10.19 0.96
CA ASN A 78 0.60 -9.24 1.51
C ASN A 78 1.83 -9.18 0.59
N SER A 79 2.46 -8.01 0.47
CA SER A 79 3.73 -7.89 -0.26
C SER A 79 4.80 -8.78 0.38
N LYS A 80 5.52 -9.55 -0.45
CA LYS A 80 6.58 -10.46 0.00
C LYS A 80 7.80 -9.64 0.39
N VAL A 81 8.03 -9.45 1.69
CA VAL A 81 9.19 -8.71 2.21
C VAL A 81 10.22 -9.68 2.80
N ALA A 82 11.46 -9.61 2.32
CA ALA A 82 12.56 -10.45 2.78
C ALA A 82 12.84 -10.25 4.27
N GLY A 83 12.93 -11.34 5.03
CA GLY A 83 13.20 -11.34 6.47
C GLY A 83 12.00 -10.96 7.35
N ILE A 84 10.81 -10.70 6.77
CA ILE A 84 9.57 -10.35 7.49
C ILE A 84 8.43 -11.30 7.13
N THR A 85 8.19 -11.50 5.83
CA THR A 85 7.09 -12.34 5.31
C THR A 85 7.63 -13.59 4.61
N VAL A 86 8.82 -13.49 4.02
CA VAL A 86 9.49 -14.58 3.28
C VAL A 86 10.98 -14.55 3.58
N SER A 87 11.66 -15.68 3.41
CA SER A 87 13.12 -15.72 3.49
C SER A 87 13.76 -14.97 2.30
N TYR A 88 15.07 -14.69 2.39
CA TYR A 88 15.84 -14.10 1.27
C TYR A 88 15.82 -14.97 0.00
N THR A 89 15.56 -16.28 0.12
CA THR A 89 15.44 -17.23 -1.00
C THR A 89 14.01 -17.40 -1.51
N GLY A 90 13.02 -16.73 -0.89
CA GLY A 90 11.61 -16.76 -1.30
C GLY A 90 10.79 -17.92 -0.75
N GLU A 91 11.32 -18.66 0.24
CA GLU A 91 10.56 -19.67 0.96
C GLU A 91 9.63 -19.01 1.99
N GLU A 92 8.40 -19.51 2.10
CA GLU A 92 7.41 -19.03 3.08
C GLU A 92 7.80 -19.54 4.47
N ASP A 93 8.52 -18.69 5.21
CA ASP A 93 9.08 -19.02 6.51
C ASP A 93 7.97 -19.04 7.57
N LEU A 94 7.43 -20.22 7.89
CA LEU A 94 6.49 -20.45 8.99
C LEU A 94 7.18 -20.57 10.38
N SER A 95 8.44 -20.15 10.49
CA SER A 95 9.17 -20.18 11.76
C SER A 95 9.15 -18.80 12.43
N TYR A 96 8.42 -18.70 13.54
CA TYR A 96 8.31 -17.53 14.44
C TYR A 96 9.63 -17.15 15.15
N GLN A 97 10.78 -17.58 14.64
CA GLN A 97 12.06 -17.40 15.29
C GLN A 97 13.10 -16.91 14.30
N GLU A 98 13.51 -15.66 14.50
CA GLU A 98 14.50 -14.86 13.77
C GLU A 98 14.00 -14.28 12.44
N GLN A 99 13.42 -13.07 12.51
CA GLN A 99 13.36 -12.14 11.38
C GLN A 99 14.79 -11.76 10.98
N SER A 100 15.49 -12.63 10.25
CA SER A 100 16.87 -12.36 9.83
C SER A 100 16.84 -11.39 8.65
N LEU A 101 16.75 -10.10 8.96
CA LEU A 101 17.07 -9.03 8.01
C LEU A 101 18.50 -9.18 7.47
N PHE A 102 19.35 -9.95 8.15
CA PHE A 102 20.71 -10.25 7.73
C PHE A 102 20.79 -11.58 6.97
N SER A 103 21.57 -11.60 5.90
CA SER A 103 21.91 -12.79 5.10
C SER A 103 23.36 -12.68 4.63
N ASP A 104 23.92 -13.75 4.05
CA ASP A 104 25.27 -13.73 3.46
C ASP A 104 25.44 -12.57 2.47
N CYS A 105 24.34 -12.17 1.83
CA CYS A 105 24.31 -11.11 0.84
C CYS A 105 24.62 -9.71 1.37
N ASN A 106 24.19 -9.42 2.61
CA ASN A 106 24.41 -8.14 3.27
C ASN A 106 25.44 -8.21 4.41
N SER A 107 26.05 -9.38 4.63
CA SER A 107 27.07 -9.62 5.64
C SER A 107 28.31 -8.73 5.50
N GLY A 108 28.63 -8.30 4.28
CA GLY A 108 29.75 -7.40 3.97
C GLY A 108 29.47 -5.92 4.25
N CYS A 109 28.29 -5.54 4.75
CA CYS A 109 27.88 -4.16 4.96
C CYS A 109 27.29 -3.98 6.38
N LEU A 110 27.62 -2.86 7.05
CA LEU A 110 27.06 -2.52 8.37
C LEU A 110 25.67 -1.88 8.22
N CYS A 111 24.68 -2.67 7.79
CA CYS A 111 23.33 -2.17 7.52
C CYS A 111 22.54 -1.86 8.81
N SER A 112 21.80 -0.76 8.80
CA SER A 112 20.84 -0.42 9.86
C SER A 112 19.54 -1.21 9.70
N THR A 113 19.06 -1.81 10.79
CA THR A 113 17.75 -2.49 10.83
C THR A 113 16.57 -1.53 11.03
N LYS A 114 16.86 -0.27 11.37
CA LYS A 114 15.84 0.76 11.64
C LYS A 114 15.50 1.60 10.42
N GLU A 115 16.32 1.51 9.37
CA GLU A 115 16.14 2.29 8.15
C GLU A 115 15.19 1.56 7.20
N TRP A 116 14.13 2.26 6.79
CA TRP A 116 13.09 1.72 5.91
C TRP A 116 13.09 2.48 4.58
N ASP A 117 13.66 1.87 3.55
CA ASP A 117 13.78 2.40 2.20
C ASP A 117 13.58 1.26 1.18
N PRO A 118 12.33 0.77 1.00
CA PRO A 118 12.10 -0.53 0.39
C PRO A 118 12.46 -0.55 -1.10
N VAL A 119 13.21 -1.59 -1.50
CA VAL A 119 13.58 -1.83 -2.91
C VAL A 119 12.94 -3.13 -3.41
N CYS A 120 12.36 -3.10 -4.61
CA CYS A 120 11.77 -4.29 -5.22
C CYS A 120 12.82 -5.02 -6.06
N GLY A 121 13.10 -6.29 -5.73
CA GLY A 121 13.93 -7.16 -6.55
C GLY A 121 13.19 -7.70 -7.77
N GLU A 122 13.93 -8.09 -8.80
CA GLU A 122 13.37 -8.72 -10.01
C GLU A 122 12.71 -10.08 -9.72
N ASN A 123 13.10 -10.72 -8.61
CA ASN A 123 12.52 -11.95 -8.09
C ASN A 123 11.13 -11.75 -7.44
N GLY A 124 10.58 -10.53 -7.43
CA GLY A 124 9.28 -10.22 -6.86
C GLY A 124 9.26 -10.11 -5.32
N ILE A 125 10.43 -10.09 -4.69
CA ILE A 125 10.61 -9.88 -3.25
C ILE A 125 11.04 -8.43 -2.99
N THR A 126 10.43 -7.80 -2.00
CA THR A 126 10.80 -6.47 -1.51
C THR A 126 11.80 -6.59 -0.37
N TYR A 127 12.85 -5.78 -0.39
CA TYR A 127 13.87 -5.74 0.67
C TYR A 127 13.74 -4.43 1.44
N VAL A 128 13.99 -4.46 2.75
CA VAL A 128 13.74 -3.34 3.68
C VAL A 128 14.55 -2.08 3.35
N SER A 129 15.77 -2.25 2.81
CA SER A 129 16.63 -1.14 2.38
C SER A 129 17.55 -1.57 1.23
N PRO A 130 18.11 -0.64 0.43
CA PRO A 130 19.11 -0.97 -0.58
C PRO A 130 20.38 -1.61 0.01
N CYS A 131 20.73 -1.28 1.26
CA CYS A 131 21.84 -1.92 1.97
C CYS A 131 21.53 -3.39 2.28
N LEU A 132 20.33 -3.67 2.79
CA LEU A 132 19.89 -5.03 3.12
C LEU A 132 19.69 -5.89 1.86
N ALA A 133 19.51 -5.27 0.69
CA ALA A 133 19.55 -5.91 -0.63
C ALA A 133 20.99 -6.12 -1.18
N GLY A 134 22.02 -5.65 -0.49
CA GLY A 134 23.43 -5.78 -0.90
C GLY A 134 23.80 -4.96 -2.14
N CYS A 135 23.11 -3.83 -2.39
CA CYS A 135 23.39 -2.96 -3.54
C CYS A 135 24.61 -2.07 -3.29
N THR A 136 25.49 -1.93 -4.29
CA THR A 136 26.72 -1.12 -4.19
C THR A 136 26.69 0.17 -5.00
N SER A 137 25.67 0.37 -5.83
CA SER A 137 25.56 1.56 -6.69
C SER A 137 24.11 1.94 -6.97
N SER A 138 23.87 3.22 -7.29
CA SER A 138 22.54 3.73 -7.64
C SER A 138 22.64 4.74 -8.78
N THR A 139 21.74 4.65 -9.75
CA THR A 139 21.56 5.63 -10.82
C THR A 139 20.24 6.37 -10.59
N GLY A 140 20.31 7.69 -10.39
CA GLY A 140 19.13 8.55 -10.27
C GLY A 140 19.30 9.81 -11.13
N SER A 141 18.28 10.14 -11.92
CA SER A 141 18.26 11.40 -12.67
C SER A 141 17.86 12.53 -11.72
N GLY A 142 18.84 13.08 -11.01
CA GLY A 142 18.67 14.19 -10.08
C GLY A 142 20.03 14.73 -9.65
N ARG A 143 20.45 15.85 -10.24
CA ARG A 143 21.67 16.58 -9.83
C ARG A 143 21.54 16.99 -8.36
N ASN A 144 22.48 16.54 -7.52
CA ASN A 144 22.80 17.08 -6.18
C ASN A 144 21.66 17.81 -5.45
N MET A 145 20.84 17.08 -4.68
CA MET A 145 20.03 17.73 -3.63
C MET A 145 19.72 16.74 -2.50
N VAL A 146 20.15 17.12 -1.30
CA VAL A 146 19.78 16.50 -0.01
C VAL A 146 18.31 16.83 0.22
N GLY A 147 17.42 15.87 0.01
CA GLY A 147 15.99 16.01 0.26
C GLY A 147 15.18 14.88 -0.40
N HIS A 148 14.35 14.21 0.41
CA HIS A 148 13.48 13.08 0.05
C HIS A 148 12.97 13.12 -1.40
N ILE A 149 13.62 12.33 -2.26
CA ILE A 149 13.15 12.02 -3.61
C ILE A 149 11.98 11.02 -3.51
N PRO A 150 10.90 11.16 -4.29
CA PRO A 150 9.94 10.08 -4.47
C PRO A 150 10.64 8.89 -5.15
N LEU A 151 10.57 7.70 -4.53
CA LEU A 151 11.17 6.40 -4.91
C LEU A 151 11.06 5.98 -6.39
N THR A 152 10.28 6.69 -7.20
CA THR A 152 10.02 6.39 -8.61
C THR A 152 11.17 6.70 -9.58
N SER A 153 12.35 7.19 -9.11
CA SER A 153 13.43 7.63 -10.01
C SER A 153 14.85 7.25 -9.59
N GLN A 154 15.01 6.27 -8.69
CA GLN A 154 16.32 5.76 -8.27
C GLN A 154 16.40 4.26 -8.56
N TYR A 155 17.31 3.89 -9.45
CA TYR A 155 17.60 2.49 -9.81
C TYR A 155 18.86 2.06 -9.07
N PHE A 156 18.76 1.01 -8.26
CA PHE A 156 19.92 0.42 -7.59
C PHE A 156 20.52 -0.67 -8.47
N HIS A 157 21.85 -0.74 -8.51
CA HIS A 157 22.61 -1.67 -9.34
C HIS A 157 23.63 -2.44 -8.50
N ASN A 158 24.09 -3.57 -9.04
CA ASN A 158 25.03 -4.48 -8.40
C ASN A 158 24.56 -4.92 -7.02
N CYS A 159 23.28 -5.34 -6.95
CA CYS A 159 22.69 -5.91 -5.74
C CYS A 159 22.99 -7.40 -5.71
N CYS A 160 23.45 -7.94 -4.59
CA CYS A 160 23.78 -9.37 -4.54
C CYS A 160 22.53 -10.28 -4.65
N ILE A 161 21.33 -9.75 -4.37
CA ILE A 161 20.04 -10.45 -4.50
C ILE A 161 19.67 -10.89 -5.92
N THR A 162 20.36 -10.39 -6.96
CA THR A 162 20.15 -10.80 -8.37
C THR A 162 21.09 -11.92 -8.83
N TYR A 163 22.06 -12.32 -8.00
CA TYR A 163 23.14 -13.24 -8.39
C TYR A 163 23.07 -14.65 -7.76
N ASN A 164 21.98 -14.99 -7.08
CA ASN A 164 21.73 -16.34 -6.56
C ASN A 164 20.57 -17.03 -7.29
#